data_AF-A0A0H4XA88-F1
#
_entry.id   AF-A0A0H4XA88-F1
#
_cell.length_a   1.000
_cell.length_b   1.000
_cell.length_c   1.000
_cell.angle_alpha   90.00
_cell.angle_beta   90.00
_cell.angle_gamma   90.00
#
_symmetry.space_group_name_H-M   'P 1'
#
loop_
_entity.id
_entity.type
_entity.pdbx_description
1 polymer ?
#
loop_
_entity_poly.entity_id
_entity_poly.type
_entity_poly.pdbx_seq_one_letter_code
_entity_poly.pdbx_strand_id
1 'polypeptide(L)'
;MVHAMPSLRAYRRFAMSVVFASSVLTVQAAEVSPANKVETTPGLSPESIRKAFDSQRQTLAPCQRVVGHRNSAEGPDHRLEFFVWNPAPDTDDRIRVRFTLTPEGKIEKTSRKPDALDVHSLYLQDHCVKTAMERWTFPTFPGNVEERVHVELWARFKTTEAERAAELARSREDFNAFCKAASALGSDKALPPRKQWNEAHKRYLAERGPRMSPNVRGVVEAVSNVNIPDAIEILETAMDETTASRIDCPRFTAWKKLPPN
;
A
#
# COMPACT_ATOMS: atom_id res chain seq x y z
N MET A 1 -35.10 35.71 -21.46
CA MET A 1 -33.61 35.69 -21.48
C MET A 1 -33.11 35.68 -20.04
N VAL A 2 -32.67 34.54 -19.53
CA VAL A 2 -31.61 34.40 -18.49
C VAL A 2 -31.02 32.99 -18.69
N HIS A 3 -29.70 32.91 -18.64
CA HIS A 3 -28.87 31.76 -19.01
C HIS A 3 -29.20 30.47 -18.25
N ALA A 4 -29.30 29.37 -18.99
CA ALA A 4 -29.33 28.01 -18.44
C ALA A 4 -27.96 27.64 -17.87
N MET A 5 -27.91 27.32 -16.57
CA MET A 5 -26.77 26.65 -15.96
C MET A 5 -26.57 25.26 -16.59
N PRO A 6 -25.35 24.87 -16.98
CA PRO A 6 -25.10 23.54 -17.53
C PRO A 6 -25.28 22.45 -16.46
N SER A 7 -25.94 21.36 -16.85
CA SER A 7 -26.35 20.25 -15.98
C SER A 7 -25.18 19.43 -15.40
N LEU A 8 -25.42 18.79 -14.24
CA LEU A 8 -24.52 17.87 -13.51
C LEU A 8 -23.92 16.71 -14.33
N ARG A 9 -24.43 16.42 -15.54
CA ARG A 9 -23.82 15.45 -16.46
C ARG A 9 -22.61 16.00 -17.23
N ALA A 10 -22.49 17.33 -17.37
CA ALA A 10 -21.35 17.98 -17.99
C ALA A 10 -20.11 18.03 -17.06
N TYR A 11 -20.31 18.18 -15.75
CA TYR A 11 -19.22 18.13 -14.76
C TYR A 11 -18.61 16.72 -14.60
N ARG A 12 -19.41 15.66 -14.79
CA ARG A 12 -18.91 14.27 -14.71
C ARG A 12 -18.06 13.84 -15.92
N ARG A 13 -18.20 14.48 -17.08
CA ARG A 13 -17.40 14.16 -18.28
C ARG A 13 -16.13 15.02 -18.40
N PHE A 14 -16.08 16.18 -17.74
CA PHE A 14 -14.88 17.00 -17.65
C PHE A 14 -13.89 16.50 -16.57
N ALA A 15 -14.38 15.89 -15.49
CA ALA A 15 -13.53 15.27 -14.47
C ALA A 15 -12.87 13.93 -14.90
N MET A 16 -13.37 13.28 -15.97
CA MET A 16 -12.72 12.11 -16.58
C MET A 16 -11.73 12.46 -17.70
N SER A 17 -11.43 13.74 -17.92
CA SER A 17 -10.60 14.19 -19.05
C SER A 17 -9.37 15.03 -18.64
N VAL A 18 -8.99 15.09 -17.36
CA VAL A 18 -7.84 15.92 -16.88
C VAL A 18 -6.83 15.14 -16.02
N VAL A 19 -6.55 13.87 -16.32
CA VAL A 19 -5.28 13.23 -15.92
C VAL A 19 -4.75 12.31 -17.01
N PHE A 20 -4.78 12.75 -18.26
CA PHE A 20 -3.95 12.13 -19.29
C PHE A 20 -3.35 13.20 -20.20
N ALA A 21 -2.01 13.16 -20.25
CA ALA A 21 -1.09 13.88 -21.12
C ALA A 21 -0.84 15.38 -20.84
N SER A 22 0.23 15.64 -20.10
CA SER A 22 1.20 16.67 -20.48
C SER A 22 2.57 16.01 -20.64
N SER A 23 3.20 16.32 -21.77
CA SER A 23 4.18 15.58 -22.57
C SER A 23 5.60 15.51 -21.95
N VAL A 24 6.22 14.33 -21.86
CA VAL A 24 7.19 13.67 -22.79
C VAL A 24 8.60 13.70 -22.22
N LEU A 25 9.17 12.48 -22.12
CA LEU A 25 10.48 12.04 -21.60
C LEU A 25 10.56 11.77 -20.09
N THR A 26 10.47 10.45 -19.83
CA THR A 26 10.72 9.66 -18.61
C THR A 26 9.89 10.01 -17.39
N VAL A 27 8.79 9.27 -17.16
CA VAL A 27 8.59 8.59 -15.87
C VAL A 27 7.82 7.34 -16.20
N GLN A 28 8.43 6.18 -16.02
CA GLN A 28 7.81 4.93 -16.39
C GLN A 28 6.63 4.60 -15.46
N ALA A 29 6.41 5.29 -14.34
CA ALA A 29 5.67 4.74 -13.21
C ALA A 29 6.29 3.39 -12.79
N ALA A 30 6.26 3.08 -11.50
CA ALA A 30 6.60 1.72 -11.09
C ALA A 30 5.83 0.71 -11.96
N GLU A 31 6.53 -0.20 -12.64
CA GLU A 31 5.92 -1.11 -13.59
C GLU A 31 6.26 -2.55 -13.23
N VAL A 32 5.24 -3.40 -13.16
CA VAL A 32 5.45 -4.85 -13.17
C VAL A 32 5.47 -5.32 -14.61
N SER A 33 6.52 -6.03 -15.02
CA SER A 33 6.58 -6.64 -16.35
C SER A 33 5.47 -7.69 -16.50
N PRO A 34 5.05 -8.02 -17.73
CA PRO A 34 4.33 -9.26 -17.95
C PRO A 34 5.04 -10.44 -17.29
N ALA A 35 4.29 -11.47 -16.90
CA ALA A 35 4.93 -12.66 -16.36
C ALA A 35 5.90 -13.24 -17.39
N ASN A 36 7.14 -13.55 -17.00
CA ASN A 36 8.09 -14.20 -17.91
C ASN A 36 7.92 -15.72 -17.86
N LYS A 37 7.67 -16.27 -16.68
CA LYS A 37 7.43 -17.69 -16.44
C LYS A 37 6.18 -17.87 -15.58
N VAL A 38 5.41 -18.91 -15.88
CA VAL A 38 4.25 -19.34 -15.10
C VAL A 38 4.26 -20.87 -15.06
N GLU A 39 4.14 -21.43 -13.86
CA GLU A 39 4.00 -22.86 -13.60
C GLU A 39 2.69 -23.08 -12.83
N THR A 40 1.97 -24.13 -13.19
CA THR A 40 0.73 -24.53 -12.54
C THR A 40 0.75 -26.04 -12.31
N THR A 41 0.16 -26.50 -11.21
CA THR A 41 -0.22 -27.92 -11.10
C THR A 41 -1.32 -28.24 -12.12
N PRO A 42 -1.56 -29.53 -12.42
CA PRO A 42 -2.65 -29.93 -13.31
C PRO A 42 -3.99 -29.31 -12.89
N GLY A 43 -4.84 -28.97 -13.87
CA GLY A 43 -6.16 -28.37 -13.65
C GLY A 43 -6.37 -26.99 -14.29
N LEU A 44 -5.28 -26.22 -14.50
CA LEU A 44 -5.32 -24.92 -15.18
C LEU A 44 -4.15 -24.74 -16.14
N SER A 45 -4.40 -24.09 -17.27
CA SER A 45 -3.33 -23.76 -18.22
C SER A 45 -2.46 -22.62 -17.68
N PRO A 46 -1.12 -22.71 -17.78
CA PRO A 46 -0.22 -21.60 -17.43
C PRO A 46 -0.53 -20.30 -18.18
N GLU A 47 -1.02 -20.39 -19.42
CA GLU A 47 -1.34 -19.23 -20.24
C GLU A 47 -2.58 -18.48 -19.75
N SER A 48 -3.60 -19.20 -19.27
CA SER A 48 -4.79 -18.59 -18.67
C SER A 48 -4.43 -17.80 -17.41
N ILE A 49 -3.50 -18.33 -16.60
CA ILE A 49 -2.95 -17.63 -15.43
C ILE A 49 -2.14 -16.41 -15.85
N ARG A 50 -1.26 -16.54 -16.85
CA ARG A 50 -0.46 -15.43 -17.38
C ARG A 50 -1.34 -14.27 -17.79
N LYS A 51 -2.39 -14.52 -18.57
CA LYS A 51 -3.34 -13.49 -19.02
C LYS A 51 -4.06 -12.79 -17.86
N ALA A 52 -4.46 -13.54 -16.83
CA ALA A 52 -5.09 -12.99 -15.63
C ALA A 52 -4.12 -12.16 -14.78
N PHE A 53 -2.87 -12.63 -14.62
CA PHE A 53 -1.82 -11.86 -13.97
C PHE A 53 -1.55 -10.57 -14.73
N ASP A 54 -1.33 -10.66 -16.04
CA ASP A 54 -0.95 -9.53 -16.88
C ASP A 54 -2.01 -8.41 -16.86
N SER A 55 -3.30 -8.74 -16.78
CA SER A 55 -4.35 -7.72 -16.71
C SER A 55 -4.43 -6.98 -15.37
N GLN A 56 -3.84 -7.53 -14.30
CA GLN A 56 -3.95 -7.02 -12.93
C GLN A 56 -2.62 -6.54 -12.35
N ARG A 57 -1.47 -6.96 -12.91
CA ARG A 57 -0.12 -6.73 -12.37
C ARG A 57 0.21 -5.28 -12.01
N GLN A 58 -0.35 -4.31 -12.73
CA GLN A 58 -0.08 -2.89 -12.47
C GLN A 58 -0.68 -2.40 -11.15
N THR A 59 -1.58 -3.15 -10.52
CA THR A 59 -2.03 -2.84 -9.15
C THR A 59 -0.93 -3.02 -8.10
N LEU A 60 0.20 -3.65 -8.44
CA LEU A 60 1.34 -3.79 -7.54
C LEU A 60 2.33 -2.61 -7.63
N ALA A 61 2.19 -1.72 -8.61
CA ALA A 61 3.05 -0.53 -8.76
C ALA A 61 3.15 0.32 -7.48
N PRO A 62 2.06 0.55 -6.72
CA PRO A 62 2.13 1.29 -5.46
C PRO A 62 2.83 0.54 -4.32
N CYS A 63 3.06 -0.78 -4.47
CA CYS A 63 3.70 -1.60 -3.45
C CYS A 63 5.23 -1.52 -3.48
N GLN A 64 5.80 -0.54 -4.17
CA GLN A 64 7.25 -0.36 -4.21
C GLN A 64 7.83 -0.19 -2.81
N ARG A 65 8.95 -0.85 -2.58
CA ARG A 65 9.76 -0.66 -1.38
C ARG A 65 10.53 0.64 -1.53
N VAL A 66 10.32 1.56 -0.61
CA VAL A 66 11.06 2.83 -0.48
C VAL A 66 11.86 2.90 0.82
N VAL A 67 11.55 2.02 1.77
CA VAL A 67 12.24 1.89 3.06
C VAL A 67 12.60 0.44 3.29
N GLY A 68 13.84 0.23 3.72
CA GLY A 68 14.35 -1.04 4.22
C GLY A 68 14.48 -1.01 5.73
N HIS A 69 14.64 -2.17 6.34
CA HIS A 69 14.95 -2.29 7.76
C HIS A 69 16.19 -3.15 7.95
N ARG A 70 16.92 -2.88 9.03
CA ARG A 70 18.03 -3.71 9.52
C ARG A 70 17.98 -3.76 11.04
N ASN A 71 18.64 -4.74 11.62
CA ASN A 71 18.87 -4.72 13.06
C ASN A 71 19.88 -3.61 13.38
N SER A 72 19.55 -2.76 14.36
CA SER A 72 20.48 -1.74 14.87
C SER A 72 21.75 -2.42 15.37
N ALA A 73 22.90 -1.88 14.97
CA ALA A 73 24.20 -2.30 15.49
C ALA A 73 24.46 -1.81 16.92
N GLU A 74 23.71 -0.80 17.37
CA GLU A 74 23.86 -0.19 18.69
C GLU A 74 22.66 -0.53 19.60
N GLY A 75 22.95 -1.17 20.73
CA GLY A 75 22.02 -1.39 21.85
C GLY A 75 21.66 -2.86 22.14
N PRO A 76 21.33 -3.20 23.40
CA PRO A 76 21.01 -4.58 23.83
C PRO A 76 19.65 -5.12 23.33
N ASP A 77 18.85 -4.31 22.63
CA ASP A 77 17.43 -4.60 22.35
C ASP A 77 17.11 -4.96 20.90
N HIS A 78 18.10 -5.19 20.02
CA HIS A 78 17.84 -5.52 18.59
C HIS A 78 16.82 -4.59 17.90
N ARG A 79 16.82 -3.30 18.22
CA ARG A 79 15.84 -2.36 17.64
C ARG A 79 15.96 -2.35 16.12
N LEU A 80 14.83 -2.41 15.43
CA LEU A 80 14.78 -2.26 13.98
C LEU A 80 15.11 -0.80 13.62
N GLU A 81 16.09 -0.62 12.74
CA GLU A 81 16.44 0.66 12.14
C GLU A 81 15.89 0.71 10.72
N PHE A 82 15.16 1.77 10.41
CA PHE A 82 14.60 2.02 9.09
C PHE A 82 15.49 2.97 8.31
N PHE A 83 15.76 2.65 7.04
CA PHE A 83 16.58 3.46 6.15
C PHE A 83 15.92 3.60 4.78
N VAL A 84 16.15 4.73 4.11
CA VAL A 84 15.69 4.93 2.74
C VAL A 84 16.34 3.87 1.85
N TRP A 85 15.52 3.02 1.24
CA TRP A 85 16.02 1.91 0.46
C TRP A 85 16.56 2.42 -0.88
N ASN A 86 17.86 2.21 -1.10
CA ASN A 86 18.54 2.54 -2.33
C ASN A 86 19.20 1.29 -2.93
N PRO A 87 18.56 0.59 -3.88
CA PRO A 87 19.14 -0.60 -4.50
C PRO A 87 20.35 -0.24 -5.35
N ALA A 88 21.36 -1.11 -5.36
CA ALA A 88 22.43 -1.05 -6.34
C ALA A 88 21.87 -1.28 -7.76
N PRO A 89 22.52 -0.77 -8.83
CA PRO A 89 22.02 -0.88 -10.21
C PRO A 89 21.77 -2.32 -10.69
N ASP A 90 22.47 -3.29 -10.10
CA ASP A 90 22.42 -4.72 -10.40
C ASP A 90 21.53 -5.52 -9.43
N THR A 91 20.81 -4.85 -8.52
CA THR A 91 19.91 -5.51 -7.58
C THR A 91 18.84 -6.29 -8.32
N ASP A 92 18.64 -7.55 -7.93
CA ASP A 92 17.66 -8.45 -8.53
C ASP A 92 16.24 -7.87 -8.41
N ASP A 93 15.70 -7.49 -9.56
CA ASP A 93 14.38 -6.89 -9.72
C ASP A 93 13.29 -7.95 -9.99
N ARG A 94 13.65 -9.24 -9.96
CA ARG A 94 12.69 -10.31 -10.14
C ARG A 94 11.71 -10.34 -8.98
N ILE A 95 10.46 -10.56 -9.33
CA ILE A 95 9.38 -10.88 -8.42
C ILE A 95 9.05 -12.35 -8.66
N ARG A 96 9.01 -13.13 -7.60
CA ARG A 96 8.42 -14.47 -7.61
C ARG A 96 7.19 -14.46 -6.73
N VAL A 97 6.08 -14.96 -7.26
CA VAL A 97 4.85 -15.11 -6.48
C VAL A 97 4.37 -16.55 -6.56
N ARG A 98 4.07 -17.13 -5.41
CA ARG A 98 3.49 -18.47 -5.29
C ARG A 98 2.16 -18.34 -4.59
N PHE A 99 1.12 -19.00 -5.09
CA PHE A 99 -0.17 -19.02 -4.42
C PHE A 99 -0.97 -20.25 -4.78
N THR A 100 -1.98 -20.52 -3.96
CA THR A 100 -2.93 -21.61 -4.18
C THR A 100 -4.29 -21.04 -4.59
N LEU A 101 -4.89 -21.59 -5.64
CA LEU A 101 -6.21 -21.23 -6.12
C LEU A 101 -7.27 -22.24 -5.70
N THR A 102 -8.44 -21.72 -5.32
CA THR A 102 -9.69 -22.48 -5.19
C THR A 102 -10.38 -22.61 -6.57
N PRO A 103 -11.31 -23.57 -6.76
CA PRO A 103 -12.02 -23.77 -8.04
C PRO A 103 -12.74 -22.52 -8.57
N GLU A 104 -13.11 -21.59 -7.67
CA GLU A 104 -13.74 -20.30 -7.99
C GLU A 104 -12.75 -19.25 -8.52
N GLY A 105 -11.48 -19.61 -8.72
CA GLY A 105 -10.44 -18.70 -9.22
C GLY A 105 -10.03 -17.65 -8.18
N LYS A 106 -10.14 -17.98 -6.89
CA LYS A 106 -9.73 -17.12 -5.78
C LYS A 106 -8.48 -17.66 -5.12
N ILE A 107 -7.61 -16.75 -4.66
CA ILE A 107 -6.45 -17.11 -3.85
C ILE A 107 -6.96 -17.62 -2.50
N GLU A 108 -6.48 -18.80 -2.11
CA GLU A 108 -6.84 -19.43 -0.85
C GLU A 108 -6.39 -18.55 0.33
N LYS A 109 -7.32 -18.19 1.21
CA LYS A 109 -7.05 -17.40 2.42
C LYS A 109 -6.95 -18.34 3.61
N THR A 110 -5.79 -18.98 3.83
CA THR A 110 -5.60 -19.81 5.03
C THR A 110 -4.49 -19.26 5.93
N SER A 111 -4.88 -18.82 7.12
CA SER A 111 -3.97 -18.37 8.19
C SER A 111 -3.07 -19.48 8.75
N ARG A 112 -3.33 -20.74 8.40
CA ARG A 112 -2.60 -21.93 8.88
C ARG A 112 -1.62 -22.52 7.87
N LYS A 113 -1.61 -22.05 6.62
CA LYS A 113 -0.71 -22.54 5.57
C LYS A 113 0.09 -21.35 5.01
N PRO A 114 1.34 -21.15 5.45
CA PRO A 114 2.19 -20.07 4.92
C PRO A 114 2.41 -20.18 3.40
N ASP A 115 2.14 -21.33 2.80
CA ASP A 115 2.26 -21.58 1.35
C ASP A 115 1.06 -21.06 0.52
N ALA A 116 0.00 -20.53 1.15
CA ALA A 116 -1.20 -20.10 0.43
C ALA A 116 -0.93 -18.88 -0.47
N LEU A 117 -0.04 -17.98 -0.05
CA LEU A 117 0.49 -16.86 -0.83
C LEU A 117 1.87 -16.44 -0.30
N ASP A 118 2.91 -16.65 -1.10
CA ASP A 118 4.29 -16.23 -0.86
C ASP A 118 4.75 -15.26 -1.95
N VAL A 119 5.35 -14.14 -1.55
CA VAL A 119 5.91 -13.12 -2.46
C VAL A 119 7.38 -12.95 -2.12
N HIS A 120 8.24 -13.19 -3.09
CA HIS A 120 9.67 -12.95 -2.96
C HIS A 120 10.08 -11.81 -3.89
N SER A 121 10.43 -10.67 -3.30
CA SER A 121 10.94 -9.49 -4.01
C SER A 121 11.74 -8.59 -3.08
N LEU A 122 12.83 -8.02 -3.58
CA LEU A 122 13.56 -6.93 -2.91
C LEU A 122 12.91 -5.57 -3.16
N TYR A 123 12.24 -5.41 -4.30
CA TYR A 123 11.68 -4.14 -4.76
C TYR A 123 10.24 -3.89 -4.33
N LEU A 124 9.52 -4.91 -3.89
CA LEU A 124 8.15 -4.80 -3.44
C LEU A 124 8.03 -5.05 -1.94
N GLN A 125 7.07 -4.39 -1.30
CA GLN A 125 6.66 -4.69 0.05
C GLN A 125 5.70 -5.88 0.04
N ASP A 126 6.10 -6.96 0.72
CA ASP A 126 5.38 -8.25 0.74
C ASP A 126 3.91 -8.08 1.16
N HIS A 127 3.67 -7.39 2.28
CA HIS A 127 2.31 -7.18 2.80
C HIS A 127 1.40 -6.45 1.80
N CYS A 128 1.89 -5.37 1.18
CA CYS A 128 1.12 -4.63 0.18
C CYS A 128 0.76 -5.51 -1.03
N VAL A 129 1.72 -6.31 -1.54
CA VAL A 129 1.47 -7.22 -2.66
C VAL A 129 0.42 -8.25 -2.28
N LYS A 130 0.53 -8.85 -1.09
CA LYS A 130 -0.44 -9.84 -0.59
C LYS A 130 -1.85 -9.27 -0.54
N THR A 131 -2.02 -8.09 0.05
CA THR A 131 -3.32 -7.40 0.13
C THR A 131 -3.88 -7.03 -1.25
N ALA A 132 -3.03 -6.61 -2.18
CA ALA A 132 -3.46 -6.32 -3.55
C ALA A 132 -3.96 -7.59 -4.25
N MET A 133 -3.23 -8.69 -4.12
CA MET A 133 -3.53 -9.97 -4.77
C MET A 133 -4.78 -10.66 -4.21
N GLU A 134 -5.14 -10.44 -2.94
CA GLU A 134 -6.40 -10.93 -2.39
C GLU A 134 -7.65 -10.45 -3.14
N ARG A 135 -7.54 -9.33 -3.87
CA ARG A 135 -8.62 -8.76 -4.67
C ARG A 135 -8.62 -9.27 -6.11
N TRP A 136 -7.56 -9.97 -6.51
CA TRP A 136 -7.44 -10.48 -7.86
C TRP A 136 -8.41 -11.62 -8.13
N THR A 137 -8.70 -11.81 -9.41
CA THR A 137 -9.52 -12.93 -9.88
C THR A 137 -8.77 -13.68 -10.96
N PHE A 138 -8.78 -15.00 -10.84
CA PHE A 138 -8.18 -15.93 -11.78
C PHE A 138 -9.27 -16.76 -12.47
N PRO A 139 -8.95 -17.47 -13.57
CA PRO A 139 -9.89 -18.36 -14.23
C PRO A 139 -10.40 -19.44 -13.28
N THR A 140 -11.69 -19.74 -13.36
CA THR A 140 -12.30 -20.89 -12.70
C THR A 140 -11.84 -22.18 -13.39
N PHE A 141 -11.79 -23.28 -12.65
CA PHE A 141 -11.46 -24.59 -13.20
C PHE A 141 -12.43 -25.65 -12.69
N PRO A 142 -12.69 -26.70 -13.51
CA PRO A 142 -13.49 -27.82 -13.06
C PRO A 142 -12.73 -28.54 -11.95
N GLY A 143 -13.30 -28.56 -10.76
CA GLY A 143 -12.76 -29.29 -9.62
C GLY A 143 -13.77 -29.34 -8.48
N ASN A 144 -13.64 -30.33 -7.60
CA ASN A 144 -14.44 -30.37 -6.39
C ASN A 144 -14.03 -29.23 -5.44
N VAL A 145 -14.87 -28.89 -4.45
CA VAL A 145 -14.62 -27.80 -3.49
C VAL A 145 -13.28 -27.94 -2.74
N GLU A 146 -12.73 -29.16 -2.66
CA GLU A 146 -11.44 -29.47 -2.03
C GLU A 146 -10.23 -29.41 -2.97
N GLU A 147 -10.45 -29.36 -4.28
CA GLU A 147 -9.36 -29.34 -5.27
C GLU A 147 -8.64 -27.99 -5.25
N ARG A 148 -7.32 -28.02 -5.43
CA ARG A 148 -6.45 -26.85 -5.35
C ARG A 148 -5.47 -26.86 -6.51
N VAL A 149 -5.26 -25.68 -7.10
CA VAL A 149 -4.21 -25.47 -8.09
C VAL A 149 -3.12 -24.62 -7.47
N HIS A 150 -1.90 -25.13 -7.43
CA HIS A 150 -0.74 -24.35 -7.05
C HIS A 150 -0.18 -23.63 -8.27
N VAL A 151 0.11 -22.35 -8.09
CA VAL A 151 0.61 -21.45 -9.12
C VAL A 151 1.92 -20.85 -8.65
N GLU A 152 2.93 -20.86 -9.52
CA GLU A 152 4.15 -20.10 -9.35
C GLU A 152 4.37 -19.22 -10.58
N LEU A 153 4.57 -17.92 -10.36
CA LEU A 153 4.82 -16.96 -11.42
C LEU A 153 6.05 -16.13 -11.13
N TRP A 154 6.69 -15.70 -12.21
CA TRP A 154 7.84 -14.81 -12.18
C TRP A 154 7.53 -13.58 -13.04
N ALA A 155 7.97 -12.43 -12.57
CA ALA A 155 7.91 -11.16 -13.28
C ALA A 155 9.12 -10.32 -12.86
N ARG A 156 9.23 -9.10 -13.38
CA ARG A 156 10.24 -8.11 -12.96
C ARG A 156 9.54 -6.83 -12.52
N PHE A 157 10.12 -6.14 -11.56
CA PHE A 157 9.68 -4.81 -11.14
C PHE A 157 10.64 -3.75 -11.64
N LYS A 158 10.14 -2.77 -12.39
CA LYS A 158 10.95 -1.63 -12.82
C LYS A 158 10.51 -0.39 -12.09
N THR A 159 11.45 0.26 -11.43
CA THR A 159 11.26 1.56 -10.81
C THR A 159 12.57 2.34 -10.90
N THR A 160 12.46 3.63 -11.18
CA THR A 160 13.57 4.58 -11.22
C THR A 160 13.84 5.15 -9.83
N GLU A 161 15.03 5.71 -9.64
CA GLU A 161 15.35 6.45 -8.41
C GLU A 161 14.38 7.63 -8.20
N ALA A 162 14.05 8.35 -9.27
CA ALA A 162 13.11 9.46 -9.24
C ALA A 162 11.70 9.01 -8.78
N GLU A 163 11.24 7.85 -9.21
CA GLU A 163 9.94 7.29 -8.81
C GLU A 163 9.90 6.88 -7.33
N ARG A 164 10.99 6.30 -6.82
CA ARG A 164 11.13 5.99 -5.39
C ARG A 164 11.17 7.26 -4.54
N ALA A 165 11.96 8.25 -4.96
CA ALA A 165 12.05 9.54 -4.29
C ALA A 165 10.70 10.27 -4.26
N ALA A 166 9.95 10.24 -5.38
CA ALA A 166 8.63 10.85 -5.46
C ALA A 166 7.61 10.18 -4.52
N GLU A 167 7.64 8.84 -4.37
CA GLU A 167 6.76 8.14 -3.44
C GLU A 167 7.10 8.38 -1.98
N LEU A 168 8.39 8.42 -1.66
CA LEU A 168 8.85 8.80 -0.33
C LEU A 168 8.40 10.22 0.02
N ALA A 169 8.51 11.17 -0.93
CA ALA A 169 8.06 12.54 -0.74
C ALA A 169 6.53 12.62 -0.55
N ARG A 170 5.74 11.90 -1.35
CA ARG A 170 4.28 11.80 -1.18
C ARG A 170 3.90 11.25 0.20
N SER A 171 4.55 10.16 0.62
CA SER A 171 4.28 9.53 1.92
C SER A 171 4.58 10.47 3.08
N ARG A 172 5.69 11.23 3.00
CA ARG A 172 6.01 12.28 3.97
C ARG A 172 4.97 13.39 3.96
N GLU A 173 4.50 13.83 2.80
CA GLU A 173 3.46 14.85 2.70
C GLU A 173 2.15 14.37 3.37
N ASP A 174 1.74 13.13 3.10
CA ASP A 174 0.53 12.54 3.67
C ASP A 174 0.60 12.43 5.20
N PHE A 175 1.72 11.99 5.76
CA PHE A 175 1.87 11.96 7.23
C PHE A 175 1.94 13.37 7.84
N ASN A 176 2.64 14.32 7.22
CA ASN A 176 2.67 15.71 7.68
C ASN A 176 1.27 16.34 7.68
N ALA A 177 0.51 16.13 6.60
CA ALA A 177 -0.86 16.62 6.50
C ALA A 177 -1.78 15.97 7.54
N PHE A 178 -1.62 14.67 7.78
CA PHE A 178 -2.34 13.96 8.83
C PHE A 178 -2.01 14.51 10.23
N CYS A 179 -0.73 14.69 10.56
CA CYS A 179 -0.32 15.28 11.83
C CYS A 179 -0.87 16.69 12.02
N LYS A 180 -0.90 17.52 10.97
CA LYS A 180 -1.52 18.85 11.02
C LYS A 180 -3.03 18.77 11.29
N ALA A 181 -3.74 17.86 10.61
CA ALA A 181 -5.17 17.66 10.79
C ALA A 181 -5.51 17.17 12.21
N ALA A 182 -4.75 16.19 12.72
CA ALA A 182 -4.94 15.66 14.06
C ALA A 182 -4.58 16.69 15.14
N SER A 183 -3.52 17.48 14.93
CA SER A 183 -3.07 18.53 15.86
C SER A 183 -4.10 19.64 16.10
N ALA A 184 -5.03 19.83 15.16
CA ALA A 184 -6.12 20.81 15.26
C ALA A 184 -7.26 20.37 16.21
N LEU A 185 -7.27 19.11 16.67
CA LEU A 185 -8.39 18.54 17.43
C LEU A 185 -8.28 18.73 18.95
N GLY A 186 -7.12 19.11 19.46
CA GLY A 186 -6.89 19.18 20.90
C GLY A 186 -5.79 20.16 21.29
N SER A 187 -5.50 20.18 22.59
CA SER A 187 -4.41 20.94 23.19
C SER A 187 -3.30 20.00 23.66
N ASP A 188 -2.15 20.54 24.08
CA ASP A 188 -1.05 19.73 24.63
C ASP A 188 -1.41 19.08 25.98
N LYS A 189 -2.51 19.51 26.61
CA LYS A 189 -2.91 19.13 27.96
C LYS A 189 -4.03 18.10 28.02
N ALA A 190 -4.67 17.79 26.90
CA ALA A 190 -5.82 16.87 26.86
C ALA A 190 -5.93 16.17 25.50
N LEU A 191 -6.25 14.89 25.54
CA LEU A 191 -6.61 14.12 24.36
C LEU A 191 -7.90 14.67 23.74
N PRO A 192 -8.02 14.67 22.40
CA PRO A 192 -9.27 15.06 21.76
C PRO A 192 -10.37 14.03 22.11
N PRO A 193 -11.63 14.45 22.24
CA PRO A 193 -12.74 13.52 22.39
C PRO A 193 -12.77 12.50 21.24
N ARG A 194 -13.01 11.22 21.57
CA ARG A 194 -12.99 10.11 20.61
C ARG A 194 -13.85 10.37 19.36
N LYS A 195 -15.01 11.00 19.54
CA LYS A 195 -15.90 11.38 18.43
C LYS A 195 -15.22 12.35 17.45
N GLN A 196 -14.53 13.37 17.96
CA GLN A 196 -13.83 14.37 17.14
C GLN A 196 -12.65 13.76 16.40
N TRP A 197 -11.89 12.87 17.05
CA TRP A 197 -10.84 12.06 16.41
C TRP A 197 -11.37 11.28 15.22
N ASN A 198 -12.44 10.50 15.43
CA ASN A 198 -13.04 9.68 14.37
C ASN A 198 -13.59 10.53 13.21
N GLU A 199 -14.25 11.65 13.49
CA GLU A 199 -14.79 12.55 12.47
C GLU A 199 -13.68 13.25 11.67
N ALA A 200 -12.58 13.61 12.31
CA ALA A 200 -11.42 14.18 11.64
C ALA A 200 -10.74 13.18 10.72
N HIS A 201 -10.55 11.94 11.17
CA HIS A 201 -10.00 10.86 10.35
C HIS A 201 -10.87 10.55 9.14
N LYS A 202 -12.20 10.44 9.34
CA LYS A 202 -13.14 10.22 8.24
C LYS A 202 -13.07 11.34 7.19
N ARG A 203 -13.01 12.60 7.63
CA ARG A 203 -12.83 13.75 6.73
C ARG A 203 -11.49 13.69 6.00
N TYR A 204 -10.41 13.42 6.72
CA TYR A 204 -9.08 13.30 6.16
C TYR A 204 -9.00 12.20 5.07
N LEU A 205 -9.53 11.02 5.36
CA LEU A 205 -9.61 9.90 4.41
C LEU A 205 -10.51 10.21 3.21
N ALA A 206 -11.62 10.94 3.41
CA ALA A 206 -12.49 11.35 2.31
C ALA A 206 -11.79 12.36 1.37
N GLU A 207 -11.01 13.29 1.92
CA GLU A 207 -10.33 14.35 1.17
C GLU A 207 -9.04 13.88 0.49
N ARG A 208 -8.19 13.15 1.21
CA ARG A 208 -6.85 12.74 0.75
C ARG A 208 -6.72 11.26 0.41
N GLY A 209 -7.55 10.39 0.99
CA GLY A 209 -7.47 8.94 0.80
C GLY A 209 -7.45 8.45 -0.66
N PRO A 210 -8.14 9.08 -1.63
CA PRO A 210 -8.05 8.66 -3.04
C PRO A 210 -6.67 8.85 -3.70
N ARG A 211 -5.82 9.72 -3.15
CA ARG A 211 -4.48 10.04 -3.71
C ARG A 211 -3.33 9.56 -2.82
N MET A 212 -3.67 9.06 -1.64
CA MET A 212 -2.74 8.60 -0.62
C MET A 212 -2.09 7.28 -1.03
N SER A 213 -0.83 7.09 -0.66
CA SER A 213 -0.15 5.80 -0.80
C SER A 213 -0.96 4.71 -0.08
N PRO A 214 -1.19 3.52 -0.69
CA PRO A 214 -2.00 2.46 -0.07
C PRO A 214 -1.52 2.05 1.32
N ASN A 215 -0.20 2.09 1.57
CA ASN A 215 0.37 1.76 2.87
C ASN A 215 -0.02 2.79 3.94
N VAL A 216 0.18 4.08 3.64
CA VAL A 216 -0.20 5.19 4.53
C VAL A 216 -1.71 5.17 4.78
N ARG A 217 -2.49 4.95 3.72
CA ARG A 217 -3.95 4.86 3.82
C ARG A 217 -4.39 3.72 4.74
N GLY A 218 -3.81 2.52 4.59
CA GLY A 218 -4.13 1.37 5.41
C GLY A 218 -3.88 1.63 6.90
N VAL A 219 -2.75 2.29 7.22
CA VAL A 219 -2.43 2.71 8.59
C VAL A 219 -3.45 3.71 9.12
N VAL A 220 -3.75 4.77 8.37
CA VAL A 220 -4.73 5.80 8.78
C VAL A 220 -6.14 5.21 8.98
N GLU A 221 -6.55 4.28 8.12
CA GLU A 221 -7.80 3.53 8.26
C GLU A 221 -7.80 2.67 9.53
N ALA A 222 -6.71 1.96 9.83
CA ALA A 222 -6.60 1.09 10.99
C ALA A 222 -6.68 1.86 12.32
N VAL A 223 -5.94 2.95 12.45
CA VAL A 223 -5.86 3.73 13.71
C VAL A 223 -7.15 4.48 14.04
N SER A 224 -8.08 4.57 13.09
CA SER A 224 -9.41 5.14 13.34
C SER A 224 -10.24 4.30 14.33
N ASN A 225 -9.92 3.02 14.52
CA ASN A 225 -10.65 2.12 15.42
C ASN A 225 -9.91 1.81 16.74
N VAL A 226 -8.70 2.35 16.91
CA VAL A 226 -7.83 2.11 18.07
C VAL A 226 -7.93 3.27 19.07
N ASN A 227 -7.68 3.03 20.37
CA ASN A 227 -7.60 4.10 21.36
C ASN A 227 -6.53 5.16 20.95
N ILE A 228 -6.65 6.41 21.40
CA ILE A 228 -5.80 7.49 20.88
C ILE A 228 -4.31 7.30 21.22
N PRO A 229 -3.91 6.98 22.47
CA PRO A 229 -2.52 6.67 22.78
C PRO A 229 -1.90 5.57 21.90
N ASP A 230 -2.55 4.42 21.77
CA ASP A 230 -2.08 3.30 20.95
C ASP A 230 -2.05 3.68 19.46
N ALA A 231 -3.04 4.44 18.99
CA ALA A 231 -3.09 4.95 17.63
C ALA A 231 -1.86 5.82 17.31
N ILE A 232 -1.41 6.65 18.27
CA ILE A 232 -0.21 7.48 18.11
C ILE A 232 1.03 6.60 17.98
N GLU A 233 1.19 5.57 18.81
CA GLU A 233 2.34 4.66 18.75
C GLU A 233 2.40 3.91 17.41
N ILE A 234 1.25 3.43 16.93
CA ILE A 234 1.13 2.79 15.60
C ILE A 234 1.50 3.79 14.50
N LEU A 235 1.03 5.03 14.58
CA LEU A 235 1.31 6.07 13.58
C LEU A 235 2.78 6.46 13.55
N GLU A 236 3.42 6.65 14.70
CA GLU A 236 4.86 6.97 14.76
C GLU A 236 5.70 5.83 14.19
N THR A 237 5.39 4.58 14.57
CA THR A 237 6.04 3.39 14.00
C THR A 237 5.86 3.33 12.49
N ALA A 238 4.64 3.57 12.00
CA ALA A 238 4.35 3.59 10.57
C ALA A 238 5.06 4.74 9.82
N MET A 239 5.25 5.90 10.44
CA MET A 239 6.02 7.01 9.86
C MET A 239 7.48 6.61 9.67
N ASP A 240 8.07 5.97 10.67
CA ASP A 240 9.45 5.48 10.59
C ASP A 240 9.56 4.36 9.54
N GLU A 241 8.65 3.38 9.55
CA GLU A 241 8.58 2.27 8.58
C GLU A 241 8.38 2.72 7.14
N THR A 242 7.60 3.79 6.92
CA THR A 242 7.24 4.23 5.57
C THR A 242 8.18 5.30 5.02
N THR A 243 8.81 6.09 5.90
CA THR A 243 9.60 7.25 5.48
C THR A 243 11.07 7.23 5.90
N ALA A 244 11.48 6.24 6.70
CA ALA A 244 12.81 6.13 7.30
C ALA A 244 13.27 7.43 7.98
N SER A 245 12.31 8.19 8.48
CA SER A 245 12.53 9.48 9.10
C SER A 245 11.42 9.76 10.08
N ARG A 246 11.79 10.24 11.26
CA ARG A 246 10.82 10.71 12.23
C ARG A 246 10.16 11.97 11.71
N ILE A 247 8.85 11.92 11.51
CA ILE A 247 8.03 13.10 11.22
C ILE A 247 7.64 13.70 12.57
N ASP A 248 8.03 14.97 12.79
CA ASP A 248 7.74 15.63 14.06
C ASP A 248 6.24 15.99 14.13
N CYS A 249 5.56 15.37 15.09
CA CYS A 249 4.16 15.61 15.40
C CYS A 249 4.08 16.04 16.88
N PRO A 250 4.28 17.34 17.19
CA PRO A 250 4.43 17.81 18.56
C PRO A 250 3.26 17.44 19.48
N ARG A 251 2.03 17.50 18.95
CA ARG A 251 0.81 17.10 19.68
C ARG A 251 0.80 15.63 20.06
N PHE A 252 1.26 14.74 19.18
CA PHE A 252 1.36 13.31 19.47
C PHE A 252 2.37 13.07 20.59
N THR A 253 3.52 13.76 20.53
CA THR A 253 4.53 13.71 21.59
C THR A 253 4.00 14.21 22.93
N ALA A 254 3.16 15.25 22.93
CA ALA A 254 2.52 15.75 24.15
C ALA A 254 1.48 14.75 24.70
N TRP A 255 0.63 14.20 23.83
CA TRP A 255 -0.44 13.28 24.20
C TRP A 255 0.04 11.95 24.79
N LYS A 256 1.19 11.42 24.34
CA LYS A 256 1.81 10.23 24.96
C LYS A 256 2.19 10.42 26.43
N LYS A 257 2.38 11.65 26.88
CA LYS A 257 2.75 11.97 28.27
C LYS A 257 1.53 12.13 29.17
N LEU A 258 0.33 12.13 28.60
CA LEU A 258 -0.91 12.20 29.37
C LEU A 258 -1.22 10.84 29.98
N PRO A 259 -1.79 10.80 31.20
CA PRO A 259 -2.21 9.54 31.80
C PRO A 259 -3.25 8.83 30.91
N PRO A 260 -3.27 7.48 30.88
CA PRO A 260 -4.34 6.74 30.24
C PRO A 260 -5.67 7.10 30.93
N ASN A 261 -6.66 7.48 30.13
CA ASN A 261 -8.04 7.72 30.59
C ASN A 261 -8.80 6.40 30.76
#